data_AF-A0A5B8JK74-F1
#
_entry.id   AF-A0A5B8JK74-F1
#
_cell.length_a   1.000
_cell.length_b   1.000
_cell.length_c   1.000
_cell.angle_alpha   90.00
_cell.angle_beta   90.00
_cell.angle_gamma   90.00
#
_symmetry.space_group_name_H-M   'P 1'
#
loop_
_entity.id
_entity.type
_entity.pdbx_description
1 polymer ?
#
loop_
_entity_poly.entity_id
_entity_poly.type
_entity_poly.pdbx_seq_one_letter_code
_entity_poly.pdbx_strand_id
1 'polypeptide(L)'
;MRRERFHTFALETLREAPDIRGAEPWDRGDHTIGLHVTFSTGAQIWVGITMALAPGEKHDTPEEPGRGEPPAEVPVPELHKDGMITPERVKHYLAAVMTNSGCDEIALAYPYTDDGHPGFGVQFHNGAKVFCLLVHSARAGQSPGGKYELLGTF
;
A
#
# COMPACT_ATOMS: atom_id res chain seq x y z
N MET A 1 10.67 -8.65 -6.39
CA MET A 1 10.60 -7.18 -6.47
C MET A 1 11.33 -6.48 -5.33
N ARG A 2 12.33 -5.63 -5.60
CA ARG A 2 12.98 -4.73 -4.62
C ARG A 2 12.10 -3.52 -4.27
N ARG A 3 12.43 -2.85 -3.16
CA ARG A 3 11.63 -1.78 -2.56
C ARG A 3 11.32 -0.64 -3.53
N GLU A 4 12.32 -0.14 -4.26
CA GLU A 4 12.18 0.97 -5.20
C GLU A 4 11.31 0.58 -6.39
N ARG A 5 11.47 -0.64 -6.92
CA ARG A 5 10.60 -1.17 -7.98
C ARG A 5 9.17 -1.35 -7.51
N PHE A 6 8.98 -1.86 -6.30
CA PHE A 6 7.65 -1.98 -5.71
C PHE A 6 6.98 -0.62 -5.53
N HIS A 7 7.72 0.41 -5.12
CA HIS A 7 7.18 1.75 -4.98
C HIS A 7 6.70 2.33 -6.32
N THR A 8 7.50 2.22 -7.38
CA THR A 8 7.08 2.61 -8.74
C THR A 8 5.86 1.83 -9.19
N PHE A 9 5.89 0.50 -9.07
CA PHE A 9 4.78 -0.38 -9.41
C PHE A 9 3.49 -0.04 -8.64
N ALA A 10 3.59 0.22 -7.34
CA ALA A 10 2.44 0.57 -6.51
C ALA A 10 1.85 1.92 -6.92
N LEU A 11 2.68 2.92 -7.25
CA LEU A 11 2.19 4.21 -7.75
C LEU A 11 1.41 4.05 -9.05
N GLU A 12 1.93 3.27 -10.00
CA GLU A 12 1.27 3.01 -11.28
C GLU A 12 -0.04 2.25 -11.07
N THR A 13 -0.01 1.16 -10.29
CA THR A 13 -1.19 0.35 -9.99
C THR A 13 -2.30 1.17 -9.32
N LEU A 14 -1.94 2.03 -8.35
CA LEU A 14 -2.92 2.85 -7.64
C LEU A 14 -3.53 3.95 -8.51
N ARG A 15 -2.79 4.49 -9.48
CA ARG A 15 -3.33 5.51 -10.41
C ARG A 15 -4.43 4.97 -11.32
N GLU A 16 -4.38 3.68 -11.63
CA GLU A 16 -5.39 3.01 -12.45
C GLU A 16 -6.53 2.39 -11.62
N ALA A 17 -6.43 2.43 -10.28
CA ALA A 17 -7.40 1.80 -9.41
C ALA A 17 -8.72 2.59 -9.34
N PRO A 18 -9.87 1.90 -9.20
CA PRO A 18 -11.15 2.59 -9.00
C PRO A 18 -11.12 3.45 -7.73
N ASP A 19 -11.88 4.52 -7.63
CA ASP A 19 -11.91 5.36 -6.41
C ASP A 19 -10.58 6.00 -5.96
N ILE A 20 -9.50 5.88 -6.74
CA ILE A 20 -8.28 6.66 -6.53
C ILE A 20 -8.26 7.80 -7.54
N ARG A 21 -8.14 9.03 -7.02
CA ARG A 21 -7.99 10.24 -7.83
C ARG A 21 -6.53 10.50 -8.17
N GLY A 22 -5.62 10.14 -7.27
CA GLY A 22 -4.19 10.32 -7.48
C GLY A 22 -3.35 9.53 -6.49
N ALA A 23 -2.16 9.13 -6.94
CA ALA A 23 -1.12 8.54 -6.10
C ALA A 23 0.23 9.18 -6.44
N GLU A 24 0.92 9.66 -5.40
CA GLU A 24 2.16 10.42 -5.50
C GLU A 24 3.24 9.85 -4.57
N PRO A 25 4.52 9.98 -4.94
CA PRO A 25 5.61 9.69 -4.01
C PRO A 25 5.47 10.53 -2.74
N TRP A 26 5.66 9.89 -1.59
CA TRP A 26 5.78 10.57 -0.32
C TRP A 26 7.09 10.18 0.35
N ASP A 27 7.85 11.17 0.80
CA ASP A 27 9.09 10.95 1.55
C ASP A 27 8.83 11.17 3.05
N ARG A 28 9.18 10.16 3.86
CA ARG A 28 9.07 10.21 5.33
C ARG A 28 10.43 10.58 5.99
N GLY A 29 11.47 10.84 5.20
CA GLY A 29 12.85 11.08 5.63
C GLY A 29 13.68 9.80 5.78
N ASP A 30 14.97 9.96 6.12
CA ASP A 30 16.00 8.96 6.41
C ASP A 30 15.56 7.49 6.22
N HIS A 31 15.56 7.07 4.94
CA HIS A 31 15.40 5.68 4.49
C HIS A 31 13.98 5.13 4.34
N THR A 32 12.91 5.91 4.52
CA THR A 32 11.54 5.41 4.34
C THR A 32 10.85 6.07 3.14
N ILE A 33 10.65 5.29 2.07
CA ILE A 33 9.81 5.69 0.94
C ILE A 33 8.33 5.42 1.26
N GLY A 34 7.45 6.21 0.67
CA GLY A 34 6.02 6.09 0.92
C GLY A 34 5.17 6.54 -0.24
N LEU A 35 3.86 6.39 -0.06
CA LEU A 35 2.83 6.75 -1.01
C LEU A 35 1.92 7.77 -0.35
N HIS A 36 1.54 8.81 -1.10
CA HIS A 36 0.41 9.67 -0.77
C HIS A 36 -0.71 9.35 -1.74
N VAL A 37 -1.84 8.88 -1.22
CA VAL A 37 -2.99 8.46 -2.02
C VAL A 37 -4.15 9.41 -1.73
N THR A 38 -4.71 9.97 -2.79
CA THR A 38 -5.93 10.77 -2.76
C THR A 38 -7.07 9.98 -3.39
N PHE A 39 -8.15 9.79 -2.64
CA PHE A 39 -9.33 9.07 -3.08
C PHE A 39 -10.28 9.96 -3.92
N SER A 40 -11.21 9.34 -4.64
CA SER A 40 -12.26 9.98 -5.44
C SER A 40 -13.13 10.94 -4.62
N THR A 41 -13.26 10.70 -3.31
CA THR A 41 -13.94 11.58 -2.34
C THR A 41 -13.11 12.81 -1.94
N GLY A 42 -11.81 12.83 -2.26
CA GLY A 42 -10.84 13.81 -1.81
C GLY A 42 -10.22 13.51 -0.45
N ALA A 43 -10.64 12.44 0.24
CA ALA A 43 -9.92 11.93 1.40
C ALA A 43 -8.50 11.50 1.01
N GLN A 44 -7.56 11.58 1.94
CA GLN A 44 -6.15 11.33 1.70
C GLN A 44 -5.57 10.37 2.73
N ILE A 45 -4.61 9.55 2.32
CA ILE A 45 -3.85 8.67 3.19
C ILE A 45 -2.37 8.67 2.80
N TRP A 46 -1.50 8.58 3.81
CA TRP A 46 -0.06 8.41 3.64
C TRP A 46 0.34 7.02 4.08
N VAL A 47 1.04 6.30 3.22
CA VAL A 47 1.43 4.90 3.42
C VAL A 47 2.95 4.82 3.46
N GLY A 48 3.51 4.33 4.56
CA GLY A 48 4.95 4.06 4.67
C GLY A 48 5.26 2.65 4.15
N ILE A 49 6.34 2.51 3.37
CA ILE A 49 6.76 1.23 2.79
C ILE A 49 8.09 0.79 3.44
N THR A 50 8.08 -0.42 4.01
CA THR A 50 9.30 -1.15 4.38
C THR A 50 9.33 -2.52 3.72
N MET A 51 10.47 -3.19 3.73
CA MET A 51 10.65 -4.46 3.02
C MET A 51 11.57 -5.41 3.79
N ALA A 52 11.27 -6.70 3.74
CA ALA A 52 12.19 -7.78 4.01
C ALA A 52 12.58 -8.46 2.69
N LEU A 53 13.90 -8.59 2.45
CA LEU A 53 14.42 -9.32 1.29
C LEU A 53 14.06 -10.81 1.35
N ALA A 54 14.13 -11.48 0.20
CA ALA A 54 13.98 -12.93 0.17
C ALA A 54 15.08 -13.62 1.00
N PRO A 55 14.83 -14.81 1.57
CA PRO A 55 15.84 -15.54 2.31
C PRO A 55 17.14 -15.72 1.50
N GLY A 56 18.27 -15.26 2.06
CA GLY A 56 19.58 -15.37 1.42
C GLY A 56 19.94 -14.24 0.45
N GLU A 57 18.99 -13.38 0.08
CA GLU A 57 19.30 -12.20 -0.73
C GLU A 57 20.03 -11.13 0.09
N LYS A 58 20.93 -10.40 -0.58
CA LYS A 58 21.61 -9.22 -0.04
C LYS A 58 21.29 -7.98 -0.87
N HIS A 59 21.50 -6.81 -0.30
CA HIS A 59 21.25 -5.53 -0.98
C HIS A 59 22.25 -5.22 -2.11
N ASP A 60 23.44 -5.79 -2.05
CA ASP A 60 24.54 -5.60 -3.01
C ASP A 60 24.48 -6.59 -4.19
N THR A 61 23.56 -7.56 -4.14
CA THR A 61 23.38 -8.57 -5.20
C THR A 61 22.31 -8.10 -6.19
N PRO A 62 22.49 -8.29 -7.51
CA PRO A 62 21.45 -8.02 -8.49
C PRO A 62 20.11 -8.65 -8.11
N GLU A 63 19.02 -7.97 -8.44
CA GLU A 63 17.69 -8.52 -8.24
C GLU A 63 17.35 -9.53 -9.34
N GLU A 64 16.86 -10.71 -8.93
CA GLU A 64 16.27 -11.69 -9.83
C GLU A 64 14.75 -11.74 -9.60
N PRO A 65 13.92 -11.38 -10.61
CA PRO A 65 12.47 -11.45 -10.48
C PRO A 65 11.99 -12.89 -10.27
N GLY A 66 11.43 -13.19 -9.10
CA GLY A 66 10.74 -14.45 -8.85
C GLY A 66 9.30 -14.37 -9.35
N ARG A 67 9.02 -14.98 -10.50
CA ARG A 67 7.69 -15.01 -11.12
C ARG A 67 6.94 -16.31 -10.84
N GLY A 68 5.62 -16.23 -10.82
CA GLY A 68 4.69 -17.33 -10.68
C GLY A 68 3.32 -16.99 -11.27
N GLU A 69 2.29 -17.76 -10.92
CA GLU A 69 0.91 -17.40 -11.24
C GLU A 69 0.51 -16.16 -10.40
N PRO A 70 -0.03 -15.09 -11.02
CA PRO A 70 -0.57 -13.97 -10.25
C PRO A 70 -1.66 -14.43 -9.27
N PRO A 71 -1.90 -13.68 -8.18
CA PRO A 71 -2.98 -13.99 -7.27
C PRO A 71 -4.33 -14.01 -8.01
N ALA A 72 -5.23 -14.90 -7.61
CA ALA A 72 -6.57 -14.90 -8.16
C ALA A 72 -7.27 -13.57 -7.86
N GLU A 73 -7.94 -13.00 -8.87
CA GLU A 73 -8.68 -11.74 -8.70
C GLU A 73 -9.74 -11.87 -7.61
N VAL A 74 -9.89 -10.80 -6.83
CA VAL A 74 -10.88 -10.71 -5.76
C VAL A 74 -11.83 -9.53 -5.99
N PRO A 75 -13.07 -9.59 -5.48
CA PRO A 75 -13.94 -8.41 -5.49
C PRO A 75 -13.27 -7.25 -4.74
N VAL A 76 -13.22 -6.07 -5.37
CA VAL A 76 -12.72 -4.85 -4.72
C VAL A 76 -13.79 -4.35 -3.73
N PRO A 77 -13.49 -4.27 -2.42
CA PRO A 77 -14.45 -3.81 -1.43
C PRO A 77 -14.87 -2.35 -1.65
N GLU A 78 -16.10 -1.99 -1.28
CA GLU A 78 -16.50 -0.58 -1.27
C GLU A 78 -15.65 0.23 -0.29
N LEU A 79 -14.94 1.24 -0.83
CA LEU A 79 -14.04 2.08 -0.06
C LEU A 79 -14.77 2.93 0.99
N HIS A 80 -15.98 3.38 0.67
CA HIS A 80 -16.81 4.20 1.55
C HIS A 80 -18.13 3.49 1.89
N LYS A 81 -18.59 3.69 3.13
CA LYS A 81 -19.96 3.34 3.53
C LYS A 81 -20.59 4.57 4.18
N ASP A 82 -21.78 4.93 3.75
CA ASP A 82 -22.50 6.12 4.24
C ASP A 82 -21.64 7.41 4.13
N GLY A 83 -20.81 7.50 3.09
CA GLY A 83 -19.89 8.62 2.85
C GLY A 83 -18.61 8.63 3.70
N MET A 84 -18.42 7.64 4.58
CA MET A 84 -17.26 7.56 5.48
C MET A 84 -16.23 6.55 4.98
N ILE A 85 -14.96 6.94 5.03
CA ILE A 85 -13.79 6.10 4.76
C ILE A 85 -13.09 5.81 6.09
N THR A 86 -12.85 4.53 6.38
CA THR A 86 -12.14 4.08 7.59
C THR A 86 -10.84 3.37 7.21
N PRO A 87 -9.78 3.40 8.04
CA PRO A 87 -8.54 2.66 7.83
C PRO A 87 -8.78 1.17 7.59
N GLU A 88 -9.78 0.60 8.27
CA GLU A 88 -10.22 -0.77 8.04
C GLU A 88 -10.60 -0.97 6.57
N ARG A 89 -11.49 -0.15 6.02
CA ARG A 89 -11.88 -0.23 4.61
C ARG A 89 -10.70 0.03 3.69
N VAL A 90 -9.87 1.02 4.01
CA VAL A 90 -8.72 1.38 3.18
C VAL A 90 -7.73 0.21 3.08
N LYS A 91 -7.38 -0.48 4.16
CA LYS A 91 -6.42 -1.59 4.07
C LYS A 91 -6.96 -2.75 3.24
N HIS A 92 -8.24 -3.09 3.37
CA HIS A 92 -8.88 -4.14 2.56
C HIS A 92 -8.95 -3.73 1.09
N TYR A 93 -9.33 -2.49 0.83
CA TYR A 93 -9.39 -1.90 -0.51
C TYR A 93 -8.01 -1.93 -1.20
N LEU A 94 -6.98 -1.40 -0.55
CA LEU A 94 -5.62 -1.34 -1.12
C LEU A 94 -5.03 -2.73 -1.33
N ALA A 95 -5.28 -3.68 -0.41
CA ALA A 95 -4.87 -5.07 -0.60
C ALA A 95 -5.55 -5.69 -1.83
N ALA A 96 -6.85 -5.49 -2.02
CA ALA A 96 -7.58 -5.98 -3.19
C ALA A 96 -7.06 -5.37 -4.50
N VAL A 97 -6.74 -4.08 -4.53
CA VAL A 97 -6.12 -3.43 -5.69
C VAL A 97 -4.78 -4.07 -6.04
N MET A 98 -3.93 -4.36 -5.05
CA MET A 98 -2.64 -5.01 -5.29
C MET A 98 -2.81 -6.45 -5.77
N THR A 99 -3.78 -7.19 -5.21
CA THR A 99 -4.14 -8.55 -5.66
C THR A 99 -4.56 -8.54 -7.13
N ASN A 100 -5.38 -7.57 -7.54
CA ASN A 100 -5.93 -7.47 -8.90
C ASN A 100 -5.00 -6.76 -9.90
N SER A 101 -3.75 -6.49 -9.54
CA SER A 101 -2.78 -5.82 -10.40
C SER A 101 -2.31 -6.66 -11.60
N GLY A 102 -2.54 -7.97 -11.58
CA GLY A 102 -2.01 -8.91 -12.58
C GLY A 102 -0.49 -9.12 -12.48
N CYS A 103 0.17 -8.64 -11.41
CA CYS A 103 1.61 -8.77 -11.24
C CYS A 103 2.01 -10.22 -10.97
N ASP A 104 2.80 -10.81 -11.89
CA ASP A 104 3.27 -12.20 -11.81
C ASP A 104 4.39 -12.42 -10.78
N GLU A 105 4.94 -11.36 -10.17
CA GLU A 105 5.85 -11.48 -9.04
C GLU A 105 5.13 -11.59 -7.68
N ILE A 106 3.88 -11.11 -7.59
CA ILE A 106 3.11 -11.15 -6.35
C ILE A 106 2.52 -12.54 -6.17
N ALA A 107 2.75 -13.12 -4.99
CA ALA A 107 2.12 -14.37 -4.57
C ALA A 107 0.82 -14.11 -3.79
N LEU A 108 0.80 -13.05 -2.98
CA LEU A 108 -0.35 -12.68 -2.16
C LEU A 108 -0.26 -11.20 -1.74
N ALA A 109 -1.38 -10.49 -1.74
CA ALA A 109 -1.56 -9.26 -0.97
C ALA A 109 -2.65 -9.45 0.08
N TYR A 110 -2.46 -8.88 1.27
CA TYR A 110 -3.35 -9.13 2.40
C TYR A 110 -3.44 -7.92 3.34
N PRO A 111 -4.63 -7.58 3.86
CA PRO A 111 -4.77 -6.58 4.90
C PRO A 111 -4.23 -7.12 6.23
N TYR A 112 -3.66 -6.25 7.06
CA TYR A 112 -3.26 -6.63 8.42
C TYR A 112 -4.46 -6.80 9.34
N THR A 113 -4.39 -7.78 10.22
CA THR A 113 -5.32 -7.94 11.34
C THR A 113 -4.98 -6.91 12.42
N ASP A 114 -5.98 -6.16 12.92
CA ASP A 114 -5.74 -4.99 13.77
C ASP A 114 -5.04 -5.33 15.10
N ASP A 115 -3.78 -4.90 15.21
CA ASP A 115 -2.94 -4.91 16.42
C ASP A 115 -2.43 -3.50 16.79
N GLY A 116 -3.04 -2.46 16.21
CA GLY A 116 -2.67 -1.06 16.43
C GLY A 116 -1.93 -0.40 15.26
N HIS A 117 -1.61 -1.14 14.20
CA HIS A 117 -0.91 -0.64 13.03
C HIS A 117 -1.65 -0.97 11.72
N PRO A 118 -2.67 -0.19 11.32
CA PRO A 118 -3.46 -0.50 10.14
C PRO A 118 -2.58 -0.40 8.87
N GLY A 119 -2.79 -1.33 7.95
CA GLY A 119 -1.93 -1.48 6.77
C GLY A 119 -2.22 -2.77 6.00
N PHE A 120 -1.43 -3.02 4.97
CA PHE A 120 -1.47 -4.23 4.18
C PHE A 120 -0.06 -4.73 3.88
N GLY A 121 0.07 -6.03 3.64
CA GLY A 121 1.29 -6.68 3.22
C GLY A 121 1.21 -7.17 1.80
N VAL A 122 2.37 -7.26 1.14
CA VAL A 122 2.54 -7.94 -0.14
C VAL A 122 3.65 -8.97 0.01
N GLN A 123 3.38 -10.20 -0.37
CA GLN A 123 4.35 -11.29 -0.43
C GLN A 123 4.62 -11.64 -1.89
N PHE A 124 5.91 -11.76 -2.23
CA PHE A 124 6.35 -12.15 -3.57
C PHE A 124 6.66 -13.65 -3.63
N HIS A 125 6.66 -14.20 -4.86
CA HIS A 125 6.98 -15.61 -5.09
C HIS A 125 8.41 -15.99 -4.68
N ASN A 126 9.37 -15.07 -4.74
CA ASN A 126 10.72 -15.30 -4.22
C ASN A 126 10.79 -15.31 -2.67
N GLY A 127 9.69 -15.04 -1.97
CA GLY A 127 9.63 -15.02 -0.51
C GLY A 127 9.94 -13.66 0.13
N ALA A 128 10.30 -12.65 -0.66
CA ALA A 128 10.39 -11.28 -0.17
C ALA A 128 9.02 -10.74 0.28
N LYS A 129 9.04 -9.78 1.19
CA LYS A 129 7.80 -9.17 1.74
C LYS A 129 7.92 -7.67 1.79
N VAL A 130 6.84 -6.98 1.42
CA VAL A 130 6.68 -5.54 1.61
C VAL A 130 5.61 -5.30 2.67
N PHE A 131 5.88 -4.34 3.54
CA PHE A 131 4.99 -3.90 4.58
C PHE A 131 4.55 -2.46 4.32
N CYS A 132 3.25 -2.26 4.12
CA CYS A 132 2.63 -0.97 3.84
C CYS A 132 1.79 -0.52 5.03
N LEU A 133 2.27 0.44 5.80
CA LEU A 133 1.59 0.95 7.00
C LEU A 133 0.88 2.27 6.72
N LEU A 134 -0.37 2.39 7.13
CA LEU A 134 -1.11 3.65 7.08
C LEU A 134 -0.61 4.56 8.20
N VAL A 135 0.00 5.69 7.83
CA VAL A 135 0.70 6.60 8.76
C VAL A 135 -0.15 7.82 9.11
N HIS A 136 -0.76 8.44 8.11
CA HIS A 136 -1.60 9.63 8.29
C HIS A 136 -2.88 9.51 7.46
N SER A 137 -3.95 10.18 7.90
CA SER A 137 -5.14 10.36 7.09
C SER A 137 -5.63 11.81 7.20
N ALA A 138 -6.28 12.30 6.16
CA ALA A 138 -6.89 13.62 6.14
C ALA A 138 -8.20 13.59 5.34
N ARG A 139 -9.18 14.42 5.75
CA ARG A 139 -10.41 14.61 4.97
C ARG A 139 -10.14 15.45 3.72
N ALA A 140 -11.12 15.54 2.83
CA ALA A 140 -11.07 16.44 1.69
C ALA A 140 -10.77 17.88 2.12
N GLY A 141 -9.75 18.49 1.53
CA GLY A 141 -9.32 19.86 1.83
C GLY A 141 -8.52 20.03 3.13
N GLN A 142 -8.22 18.95 3.86
CA GLN A 142 -7.34 18.99 5.03
C GLN A 142 -5.91 18.57 4.66
N SER A 143 -4.93 19.23 5.26
CA SER A 143 -3.53 18.79 5.26
C SER A 143 -3.33 17.66 6.30
N PRO A 144 -2.31 16.80 6.13
CA PRO A 144 -1.96 15.83 7.16
C PRO A 144 -1.65 16.54 8.48
N GLY A 145 -2.05 15.94 9.61
CA GLY A 145 -1.66 16.38 10.94
C GLY A 145 -0.14 16.34 11.13
N GLY A 146 0.35 16.87 12.26
CA GLY A 146 1.77 16.88 12.57
C GLY A 146 2.41 15.48 12.57
N LYS A 147 3.75 15.42 12.47
CA LYS A 147 4.51 14.17 12.64
C LYS A 147 4.10 13.53 13.98
N TYR A 148 3.64 12.28 13.96
CA TYR A 148 3.07 11.53 15.10
C TYR A 148 1.63 11.88 15.54
N GLU A 149 0.93 12.78 14.86
CA GLU A 149 -0.51 12.92 15.04
C GLU A 149 -1.24 11.87 14.19
N LEU A 150 -1.64 10.79 14.85
CA LEU A 150 -2.86 10.10 14.46
C LEU A 150 -3.98 11.11 14.70
N LEU A 151 -4.51 11.72 13.63
CA LEU A 151 -5.79 12.42 13.73
C LEU A 151 -6.85 11.36 14.08
N GLY A 152 -7.01 11.05 15.36
CA GLY A 152 -8.25 10.53 15.91
C GLY A 152 -9.30 11.61 15.64
N THR A 153 -10.47 11.32 15.10
CA THR A 153 -11.39 10.26 15.51
C THR A 153 -12.39 10.01 14.37
N PHE A 154 -12.89 8.78 14.26
CA PHE A 154 -14.05 8.42 13.42
C PHE A 154 -15.34 8.99 13.98
#